data_AF-A0A505H0L4-F1
#
_entry.id   AF-A0A505H0L4-F1
#
_cell.length_a   1.000
_cell.length_b   1.000
_cell.length_c   1.000
_cell.angle_alpha   90.00
_cell.angle_beta   90.00
_cell.angle_gamma   90.00
#
_symmetry.space_group_name_H-M   'P 1'
#
loop_
_entity.id
_entity.type
_entity.pdbx_description
1 polymer ?
#
loop_
_entity_poly.entity_id
_entity_poly.type
_entity_poly.pdbx_seq_one_letter_code
_entity_poly.pdbx_strand_id
1 'polypeptide(L)'
;MAAGVVLIALPPLLLLLAGVLVLVQAARGRRTASTPGFVLRLIAGIGVLLCALLALSGLWLEINYAVVFLPVIALILGGVWLIAFLGTALLADWLSARRGGN
;
A
#
# COMPACT_ATOMS: atom_id res chain seq x y z
N MET A 1 28.68 -0.91 -8.91
CA MET A 1 28.06 -1.42 -7.66
C MET A 1 26.88 -0.57 -7.20
N ALA A 2 27.00 0.76 -7.08
CA ALA A 2 25.91 1.63 -6.59
C ALA A 2 24.59 1.51 -7.38
N ALA A 3 24.62 1.49 -8.72
CA ALA A 3 23.41 1.44 -9.54
C ALA A 3 22.58 0.16 -9.36
N GLY A 4 23.22 -1.00 -9.16
CA GLY A 4 22.52 -2.27 -8.95
C GLY A 4 21.83 -2.35 -7.60
N VAL A 5 22.45 -1.82 -6.55
CA VAL A 5 21.85 -1.73 -5.21
C VAL A 5 20.63 -0.80 -5.21
N VAL A 6 20.73 0.33 -5.92
CA VAL A 6 19.60 1.27 -6.07
C VAL A 6 18.44 0.61 -6.79
N LEU A 7 18.66 -0.12 -7.89
CA LEU A 7 17.61 -0.81 -8.63
C LEU A 7 16.85 -1.86 -7.78
N ILE A 8 17.54 -2.50 -6.84
CA ILE A 8 16.95 -3.53 -5.97
C ILE A 8 16.22 -2.91 -4.77
N ALA A 9 16.78 -1.85 -4.18
CA ALA A 9 16.21 -1.22 -2.98
C ALA A 9 15.13 -0.17 -3.29
N LEU A 10 15.11 0.39 -4.50
CA LEU A 10 14.16 1.43 -4.89
C LEU A 10 12.69 0.95 -4.87
N PRO A 11 12.32 -0.21 -5.44
CA PRO A 11 10.95 -0.71 -5.40
C PRO A 11 10.36 -0.87 -3.97
N PRO A 12 11.02 -1.53 -3.01
CA PRO A 12 10.50 -1.62 -1.64
C PRO A 12 10.36 -0.24 -0.98
N LEU A 13 11.29 0.68 -1.23
CA LEU A 13 11.23 2.05 -0.70
C LEU A 13 10.02 2.82 -1.25
N LEU A 14 9.72 2.69 -2.55
CA LEU A 14 8.53 3.30 -3.16
C LEU A 14 7.23 2.74 -2.58
N LEU A 15 7.16 1.42 -2.35
CA LEU A 15 6.01 0.79 -1.67
C LEU A 15 5.86 1.30 -0.24
N LEU A 16 6.96 1.41 0.50
CA LEU A 16 6.98 1.97 1.86
C LEU A 16 6.42 3.39 1.87
N LEU A 17 6.92 4.25 0.97
CA LEU A 17 6.47 5.62 0.82
C LEU A 17 4.98 5.67 0.47
N ALA A 18 4.52 4.84 -0.47
CA ALA A 18 3.11 4.75 -0.85
C ALA A 18 2.23 4.35 0.34
N GLY A 19 2.61 3.32 1.09
CA GLY A 19 1.87 2.88 2.28
C GLY A 19 1.76 3.96 3.34
N VAL A 20 2.87 4.67 3.63
CA VAL A 20 2.87 5.80 4.57
C VAL A 20 1.97 6.94 4.08
N LEU A 21 2.06 7.30 2.80
CA LEU A 21 1.22 8.36 2.23
C LEU A 21 -0.27 8.03 2.33
N VAL A 22 -0.65 6.78 2.07
CA VAL A 22 -2.04 6.31 2.22
C VAL A 22 -2.52 6.48 3.66
N LEU A 23 -1.70 6.09 4.65
CA LEU A 23 -2.04 6.23 6.07
C LEU A 23 -2.11 7.69 6.52
N VAL A 24 -1.17 8.53 6.08
CA VAL A 24 -1.17 9.96 6.37
C VAL A 24 -2.42 10.63 5.78
N GLN A 25 -2.78 10.29 4.54
CA GLN A 25 -3.99 10.81 3.90
C GLN A 25 -5.27 10.29 4.58
N ALA A 26 -5.30 9.04 5.01
CA ALA A 26 -6.41 8.51 5.80
C ALA A 26 -6.56 9.26 7.13
N ALA A 27 -5.45 9.53 7.82
CA ALA A 27 -5.44 10.27 9.09
C ALA A 27 -5.87 11.74 8.91
N ARG A 28 -5.35 12.43 7.88
CA ARG A 28 -5.73 13.81 7.54
C ARG A 28 -7.21 13.90 7.12
N GLY A 29 -7.69 12.94 6.35
CA GLY A 29 -9.06 12.86 5.86
C GLY A 29 -10.07 12.28 6.86
N ARG A 30 -9.67 11.96 8.10
CA ARG A 30 -10.55 11.28 9.08
C ARG A 30 -11.83 12.06 9.38
N ARG A 31 -11.79 13.39 9.36
CA ARG A 31 -12.97 14.24 9.66
C ARG A 31 -14.00 14.26 8.53
N THR A 32 -13.60 13.93 7.31
CA THR A 32 -14.46 14.01 6.11
C THR A 32 -14.82 12.65 5.53
N ALA A 33 -14.09 11.60 5.89
CA ALA A 33 -14.33 10.25 5.42
C ALA A 33 -15.49 9.58 6.18
N SER A 34 -16.24 8.73 5.48
CA SER A 34 -17.15 7.80 6.13
C SER A 34 -16.35 6.80 6.98
N THR A 35 -16.90 6.32 8.10
CA THR A 35 -16.28 5.28 8.92
C THR A 35 -15.79 4.07 8.09
N PRO A 36 -16.59 3.50 7.16
CA PRO A 36 -16.11 2.39 6.33
C PRO A 36 -15.00 2.81 5.35
N GLY A 37 -15.07 4.00 4.75
CA GLY A 37 -14.03 4.53 3.87
C GLY A 37 -12.69 4.73 4.60
N PHE A 38 -12.74 5.20 5.85
CA PHE A 38 -11.56 5.34 6.70
C PHE A 38 -10.89 3.98 7.01
N VAL A 39 -11.68 2.97 7.39
CA VAL A 39 -11.17 1.62 7.68
C VAL A 39 -10.55 0.99 6.44
N LEU A 40 -11.18 1.11 5.27
CA LEU A 40 -10.64 0.57 4.02
C LEU A 40 -9.31 1.22 3.63
N ARG A 41 -9.15 2.53 3.84
CA ARG A 41 -7.87 3.23 3.61
C ARG A 41 -6.79 2.80 4.59
N LEU A 42 -7.13 2.51 5.86
CA LEU A 42 -6.19 1.94 6.82
C LEU A 42 -5.73 0.54 6.39
N ILE A 43 -6.66 -0.33 5.99
CA ILE A 43 -6.34 -1.68 5.50
C ILE A 43 -5.49 -1.61 4.24
N ALA A 44 -5.78 -0.67 3.33
CA ALA A 44 -4.96 -0.42 2.15
C ALA A 44 -3.52 -0.05 2.54
N GLY A 45 -3.35 0.95 3.43
CA GLY A 45 -2.04 1.43 3.85
C GLY A 45 -1.23 0.35 4.58
N ILE A 46 -1.84 -0.38 5.52
CA ILE A 46 -1.19 -1.46 6.26
C ILE A 46 -0.78 -2.59 5.30
N GLY A 47 -1.65 -3.02 4.39
CA GLY A 47 -1.34 -4.08 3.43
C GLY A 47 -0.16 -3.72 2.52
N VAL A 48 -0.08 -2.45 2.10
CA VAL A 48 1.03 -1.94 1.28
C VAL A 48 2.34 -1.91 2.07
N LEU A 49 2.29 -1.53 3.36
CA LEU A 49 3.46 -1.62 4.24
C LEU A 49 3.93 -3.06 4.44
N LEU A 50 3.00 -4.01 4.61
CA LEU A 50 3.34 -5.43 4.71
C LEU A 50 3.98 -5.94 3.42
N CYS A 51 3.52 -5.51 2.25
CA CYS A 51 4.16 -5.82 0.97
C CYS A 51 5.58 -5.23 0.88
N ALA A 52 5.78 -3.99 1.35
CA ALA A 52 7.11 -3.40 1.40
C ALA A 52 8.07 -4.17 2.33
N LEU A 53 7.59 -4.65 3.48
CA LEU A 53 8.36 -5.50 4.39
C LEU A 53 8.69 -6.86 3.76
N LEU A 54 7.74 -7.46 3.02
CA LEU A 54 7.96 -8.69 2.27
C LEU A 54 9.01 -8.51 1.16
N ALA A 55 9.02 -7.37 0.48
CA ALA A 55 10.06 -7.05 -0.50
C ALA A 55 11.45 -6.94 0.16
N LEU A 56 11.51 -6.32 1.35
CA LEU A 56 12.75 -6.13 2.11
C LEU A 56 13.27 -7.43 2.74
N SER A 57 12.39 -8.37 3.11
CA SER A 57 12.80 -9.65 3.69
C SER A 57 13.63 -10.49 2.70
N GLY A 58 13.50 -10.24 1.40
CA GLY A 58 14.33 -10.86 0.37
C GLY A 58 15.82 -10.54 0.45
N LEU A 59 16.22 -9.51 1.21
CA LEU A 59 17.63 -9.20 1.50
C LEU A 59 18.24 -10.15 2.55
N TRP A 60 17.41 -10.79 3.37
CA TRP A 60 17.81 -11.65 4.48
C TRP A 60 17.61 -13.15 4.19
N LEU A 61 16.93 -13.49 3.10
CA LEU A 61 16.69 -14.86 2.70
C LEU A 61 17.87 -15.40 1.88
N GLU A 62 18.46 -16.50 2.33
CA GLU A 62 19.53 -17.22 1.62
C GLU A 62 19.02 -18.02 0.40
N ILE A 63 17.91 -17.56 -0.19
CA ILE A 63 17.29 -18.18 -1.36
C ILE A 63 17.85 -17.49 -2.61
N ASN A 64 18.41 -18.27 -3.52
CA ASN A 64 18.86 -17.77 -4.82
C ASN A 64 17.74 -16.99 -5.51
N TYR A 65 18.04 -15.77 -5.97
CA TYR A 65 17.12 -14.84 -6.64
C TYR A 65 16.00 -14.21 -5.80
N ALA A 66 15.90 -14.48 -4.48
CA ALA A 66 14.89 -13.87 -3.62
C ALA A 66 14.93 -12.33 -3.63
N VAL A 67 16.13 -11.76 -3.76
CA VAL A 67 16.35 -10.31 -3.85
C VAL A 67 15.72 -9.66 -5.08
N VAL A 68 15.40 -10.43 -6.12
CA VAL A 68 14.74 -9.96 -7.34
C VAL A 68 13.26 -10.35 -7.35
N PHE A 69 12.95 -11.60 -7.00
CA PHE A 69 11.58 -12.11 -7.05
C PHE A 69 10.65 -11.46 -6.01
N LEU A 70 11.11 -11.27 -4.77
CA LEU A 70 10.25 -10.74 -3.71
C LEU A 70 9.83 -9.29 -3.94
N PRO A 71 10.71 -8.36 -4.38
CA PRO A 71 10.29 -7.02 -4.77
C PRO A 71 9.24 -7.00 -5.89
N VAL A 72 9.39 -7.88 -6.89
CA VAL A 72 8.42 -7.97 -8.00
C VAL A 72 7.06 -8.47 -7.52
N ILE A 73 7.04 -9.56 -6.73
CA ILE A 73 5.80 -10.11 -6.17
C ILE A 73 5.13 -9.08 -5.25
N ALA A 74 5.90 -8.42 -4.39
CA ALA A 74 5.42 -7.39 -3.49
C ALA A 74 4.86 -6.16 -4.23
N LEU A 75 5.45 -5.77 -5.36
CA LEU A 75 4.93 -4.70 -6.22
C LEU A 75 3.56 -5.08 -6.80
N ILE A 76 3.42 -6.29 -7.33
CA ILE A 76 2.17 -6.78 -7.91
C ILE A 76 1.10 -6.86 -6.82
N LEU A 77 1.40 -7.52 -5.70
CA LEU A 77 0.49 -7.66 -4.57
C LEU A 77 0.10 -6.30 -3.99
N GLY A 78 1.10 -5.45 -3.71
CA GLY A 78 0.88 -4.11 -3.18
C GLY A 78 0.05 -3.25 -4.11
N GLY A 79 0.30 -3.29 -5.42
CA GLY A 79 -0.46 -2.56 -6.42
C GLY A 79 -1.92 -3.03 -6.51
N VAL A 80 -2.15 -4.33 -6.64
CA VAL A 80 -3.51 -4.91 -6.69
C VAL A 80 -4.28 -4.62 -5.40
N TRP A 81 -3.63 -4.76 -4.24
CA TRP A 81 -4.22 -4.47 -2.94
C TRP A 81 -4.62 -3.01 -2.81
N LEU A 82 -3.71 -2.10 -3.18
CA LEU A 82 -3.92 -0.66 -3.12
C LEU A 82 -5.10 -0.26 -4.01
N ILE A 83 -5.17 -0.75 -5.25
CA ILE A 83 -6.27 -0.48 -6.18
C ILE A 83 -7.62 -0.99 -5.63
N ALA A 84 -7.66 -2.24 -5.15
CA ALA A 84 -8.90 -2.84 -4.65
C ALA A 84 -9.46 -2.10 -3.43
N PHE A 85 -8.60 -1.80 -2.45
CA PHE A 85 -9.04 -1.18 -1.19
C PHE A 85 -9.26 0.33 -1.30
N LEU A 86 -8.47 1.07 -2.09
CA LEU A 86 -8.77 2.48 -2.35
C LEU A 86 -10.00 2.64 -3.24
N GLY A 87 -10.17 1.79 -4.26
CA GLY A 87 -11.35 1.80 -5.11
C GLY A 87 -12.63 1.57 -4.30
N THR A 88 -12.63 0.56 -3.43
CA THR A 88 -13.75 0.27 -2.53
C THR A 88 -13.95 1.36 -1.48
N ALA A 89 -12.88 1.97 -0.95
CA ALA A 89 -12.99 3.10 -0.02
C ALA A 89 -13.69 4.30 -0.66
N LEU A 90 -13.30 4.66 -1.90
CA LEU A 90 -13.91 5.74 -2.65
C LEU A 90 -15.39 5.45 -2.95
N LEU A 91 -15.72 4.21 -3.31
CA LEU A 91 -17.11 3.80 -3.52
C LEU A 91 -17.93 3.88 -2.23
N ALA A 92 -17.37 3.45 -1.09
CA ALA A 92 -18.03 3.54 0.21
C ALA A 92 -18.32 4.99 0.62
N ASP A 93 -17.35 5.89 0.42
CA ASP A 93 -17.53 7.32 0.68
C ASP A 93 -18.61 7.93 -0.23
N TRP A 94 -18.62 7.57 -1.51
CA TRP A 94 -19.64 8.04 -2.47
C TRP A 94 -21.04 7.55 -2.11
N LEU A 95 -21.19 6.29 -1.71
CA LEU A 95 -22.47 5.74 -1.25
C LEU A 95 -22.94 6.38 0.05
N SER A 96 -22.03 6.65 0.99
CA SER A 96 -22.34 7.31 2.26
C SER A 96 -22.82 8.76 2.04
N ALA A 97 -22.15 9.50 1.15
CA ALA A 97 -22.54 10.87 0.80
C ALA A 97 -23.95 10.93 0.18
N ARG A 98 -24.33 9.91 -0.62
CA ARG A 98 -25.68 9.81 -1.19
C ARG A 98 -26.76 9.45 -0.19
N ARG A 99 -26.44 8.74 0.89
CA ARG A 99 -27.41 8.32 1.92
C ARG A 99 -27.65 9.36 3.01
N GLY A 100 -26.69 10.24 3.28
CA GLY A 100 -26.79 11.30 4.30
C GLY A 100 -27.43 12.61 3.83
N GLY A 101 -28.04 12.63 2.63
CA GLY A 101 -28.63 13.82 2.00
C GLY A 101 -30.17 13.89 2.04
N ASN A 102 -30.82 13.23 3.01
CA ASN A 102 -32.23 13.43 3.37
C ASN A 102 -32.31 14.16 4.71
#